data_AF-A0A1C3RG65-F1
#
_entry.id   AF-A0A1C3RG65-F1
#
_cell.length_a   1.000
_cell.length_b   1.000
_cell.length_c   1.000
_cell.angle_alpha   90.00
_cell.angle_beta   90.00
_cell.angle_gamma   90.00
#
_symmetry.space_group_name_H-M   'P 1'
#
loop_
_entity.id
_entity.type
_entity.pdbx_description
1 polymer ?
#
loop_
_entity_poly.entity_id
_entity_poly.type
_entity_poly.pdbx_seq_one_letter_code
_entity_poly.pdbx_strand_id
1 'polypeptide(L)'
;MHSFIASNNGQKLVRLLDVMGLKEPLRRAYYKILARKEKVLPSKEIISISPHNIKLYEYFIRFHISKGAKFITSADLYPRFDKKNDEYYIHLRHDIDYAPESLHLFLDIEKKYNIRSDIYLILSNDYYDVDPYVKAFQSYAKEGFVFGLHTLAPAYEDFYSVLRDELDIFQLKMGFSAKYFTIHGPSAYPERPEDWPVRRQKFLDKVSQRLPSFGFEGSSNYSLDFSWVEDAGQGGFFSYLTEDWITESLPMGHVHAVLTHPCHWVDWPIKWKIHHSTYNEADKLKSFIESARDMNTLPSMKDIEK
;
A
#
# COMPACT_ATOMS: atom_id res chain seq x y z
N MET A 1 -22.56 -4.63 12.63
CA MET A 1 -21.68 -4.65 11.44
C MET A 1 -22.54 -4.27 10.24
N HIS A 2 -22.31 -3.11 9.62
CA HIS A 2 -23.00 -2.72 8.39
C HIS A 2 -22.02 -2.89 7.24
N SER A 3 -22.30 -3.83 6.35
CA SER A 3 -21.61 -4.00 5.08
C SER A 3 -22.04 -2.87 4.14
N PHE A 4 -21.08 -2.06 3.69
CA PHE A 4 -21.31 -0.92 2.81
C PHE A 4 -21.16 -1.34 1.34
N ILE A 5 -22.15 -0.98 0.53
CA ILE A 5 -22.19 -1.16 -0.93
C ILE A 5 -21.89 0.20 -1.55
N ALA A 6 -20.72 0.36 -2.17
CA ALA A 6 -20.46 1.49 -3.06
C ALA A 6 -21.04 1.14 -4.45
N SER A 7 -22.02 1.93 -4.90
CA SER A 7 -22.71 1.67 -6.18
C SER A 7 -21.79 1.91 -7.39
N ASN A 8 -22.00 1.14 -8.46
CA ASN A 8 -21.41 1.28 -9.81
C ASN A 8 -21.42 2.70 -10.40
N ASN A 9 -22.17 3.63 -9.81
CA ASN A 9 -22.27 5.03 -10.23
C ASN A 9 -21.03 5.87 -9.85
N GLY A 10 -20.30 5.51 -8.78
CA GLY A 10 -19.12 6.25 -8.35
C GLY A 10 -17.95 6.16 -9.35
N GLN A 11 -17.66 4.96 -9.83
CA GLN A 11 -16.56 4.71 -10.78
C GLN A 11 -16.83 5.27 -12.18
N LYS A 12 -18.09 5.18 -12.67
CA LYS A 12 -18.48 5.80 -13.95
C LYS A 12 -18.33 7.32 -13.92
N LEU A 13 -18.60 7.95 -12.78
CA LEU A 13 -18.48 9.39 -12.65
C LEU A 13 -17.01 9.83 -12.54
N VAL A 14 -16.13 9.11 -11.83
CA VAL A 14 -14.69 9.43 -11.78
C VAL A 14 -14.06 9.40 -13.18
N ARG A 15 -14.37 8.38 -14.00
CA ARG A 15 -13.98 8.36 -15.42
C ARG A 15 -14.54 9.56 -16.20
N LEU A 16 -15.77 9.99 -15.89
CA LEU A 16 -16.38 11.17 -16.50
C LEU A 16 -15.63 12.45 -16.10
N LEU A 17 -15.22 12.60 -14.83
CA LEU A 17 -14.49 13.77 -14.34
C LEU A 17 -13.10 13.89 -14.99
N ASP A 18 -12.46 12.75 -15.29
CA ASP A 18 -11.17 12.67 -15.97
C ASP A 18 -11.30 13.05 -17.45
N VAL A 19 -12.33 12.54 -18.13
CA VAL A 19 -12.67 12.94 -19.51
C VAL A 19 -13.05 14.42 -19.59
N MET A 20 -13.63 14.98 -18.53
CA MET A 20 -14.05 16.38 -18.47
C MET A 20 -12.93 17.37 -18.10
N GLY A 21 -11.71 16.91 -17.81
CA GLY A 21 -10.58 17.79 -17.50
C GLY A 21 -10.82 18.72 -16.32
N LEU A 22 -11.64 18.30 -15.35
CA LEU A 22 -12.02 19.17 -14.23
C LEU A 22 -10.81 19.49 -13.36
N LYS A 23 -10.65 20.77 -13.04
CA LYS A 23 -9.54 21.27 -12.23
C LYS A 23 -9.56 20.59 -10.85
N GLU A 24 -8.39 20.23 -10.35
CA GLU A 24 -8.09 19.63 -9.04
C GLU A 24 -8.98 20.10 -7.85
N PRO A 25 -9.39 21.39 -7.73
CA PRO A 25 -10.31 21.83 -6.68
C PRO A 25 -11.70 21.18 -6.72
N LEU A 26 -12.25 20.89 -7.90
CA LEU A 26 -13.56 20.23 -8.06
C LEU A 26 -13.48 18.75 -7.72
N ARG A 27 -12.37 18.10 -8.07
CA ARG A 27 -12.07 16.71 -7.70
C ARG A 27 -11.99 16.56 -6.18
N ARG A 28 -11.27 17.47 -5.52
CA ARG A 28 -11.20 17.54 -4.04
C ARG A 28 -12.54 17.84 -3.38
N ALA A 29 -13.32 18.76 -3.93
CA ALA A 29 -14.65 19.06 -3.42
C ALA A 29 -15.59 17.85 -3.54
N TYR A 30 -15.52 17.13 -4.66
CA TYR A 30 -16.29 15.92 -4.88
C TYR A 30 -15.89 14.79 -3.93
N TYR A 31 -14.60 14.50 -3.76
CA TYR A 31 -14.15 13.49 -2.80
C TYR A 31 -14.50 13.86 -1.36
N LYS A 32 -14.44 15.14 -0.99
CA LYS A 32 -14.97 15.62 0.30
C LYS A 32 -16.48 15.40 0.42
N ILE A 33 -17.24 15.57 -0.65
CA ILE A 33 -18.69 15.34 -0.67
C ILE A 33 -19.01 13.84 -0.57
N LEU A 34 -18.30 12.97 -1.31
CA LEU A 34 -18.45 11.51 -1.21
C LEU A 34 -18.11 11.03 0.20
N ALA A 35 -16.95 11.41 0.72
CA ALA A 35 -16.53 10.99 2.05
C ALA A 35 -17.47 11.51 3.16
N ARG A 36 -18.08 12.70 2.98
CA ARG A 36 -19.12 13.22 3.89
C ARG A 36 -20.48 12.53 3.73
N LYS A 37 -20.95 12.31 2.49
CA LYS A 37 -22.24 11.66 2.22
C LYS A 37 -22.25 10.20 2.65
N GLU A 38 -21.11 9.53 2.55
CA GLU A 38 -20.97 8.13 2.97
C GLU A 38 -20.67 7.97 4.47
N LYS A 39 -20.49 9.06 5.24
CA LYS A 39 -20.01 9.03 6.64
C LYS A 39 -18.66 8.29 6.81
N VAL A 40 -17.78 8.37 5.81
CA VAL A 40 -16.51 7.60 5.74
C VAL A 40 -15.29 8.45 6.10
N LEU A 41 -15.45 9.75 6.41
CA LEU A 41 -14.30 10.54 6.84
C LEU A 41 -13.76 9.98 8.17
N PRO A 42 -12.49 9.56 8.24
CA PRO A 42 -11.87 9.15 9.49
C PRO A 42 -11.93 10.33 10.48
N SER A 43 -11.92 10.04 11.77
CA SER A 43 -11.79 11.07 12.82
C SER A 43 -10.46 11.84 12.74
N LYS A 44 -9.51 11.34 11.94
CA LYS A 44 -8.15 11.81 11.79
C LYS A 44 -8.00 12.72 10.57
N GLU A 45 -7.04 13.65 10.61
CA GLU A 45 -6.82 14.59 9.51
C GLU A 45 -6.34 13.86 8.24
N ILE A 46 -6.96 14.14 7.09
CA ILE A 46 -6.52 13.63 5.79
C ILE A 46 -5.39 14.52 5.26
N ILE A 47 -4.20 13.94 5.09
CA ILE A 47 -3.02 14.64 4.57
C ILE A 47 -2.87 14.49 3.05
N SER A 48 -3.47 13.44 2.47
CA SER A 48 -3.36 13.16 1.03
C SER A 48 -4.57 12.41 0.49
N ILE A 49 -4.91 12.63 -0.78
CA ILE A 49 -5.93 11.90 -1.53
C ILE A 49 -5.30 11.49 -2.85
N SER A 50 -5.52 10.27 -3.32
CA SER A 50 -4.88 9.74 -4.53
C SER A 50 -5.18 10.61 -5.76
N PRO A 51 -4.21 10.74 -6.69
CA PRO A 51 -2.89 10.13 -6.65
C PRO A 51 -1.98 10.78 -5.57
N HIS A 52 -1.27 9.94 -4.81
CA HIS A 52 -0.31 10.34 -3.80
C HIS A 52 1.03 10.67 -4.46
N ASN A 53 1.69 11.72 -4.01
CA ASN A 53 3.02 12.02 -4.51
C ASN A 53 4.05 11.14 -3.79
N ILE A 54 4.92 10.48 -4.55
CA ILE A 54 5.92 9.55 -4.01
C ILE A 54 6.88 10.19 -2.99
N LYS A 55 7.06 11.52 -3.01
CA LYS A 55 7.85 12.24 -1.99
C LYS A 55 7.26 12.13 -0.58
N LEU A 56 5.95 11.86 -0.44
CA LEU A 56 5.35 11.55 0.86
C LEU A 56 5.82 10.20 1.40
N TYR A 57 6.01 9.21 0.52
CA TYR A 57 6.60 7.92 0.88
C TYR A 57 8.09 8.08 1.22
N GLU A 58 8.85 8.86 0.43
CA GLU A 58 10.25 9.16 0.76
C GLU A 58 10.37 9.88 2.11
N TYR A 59 9.50 10.86 2.38
CA TYR A 59 9.43 11.55 3.66
C TYR A 59 9.18 10.58 4.81
N PHE A 60 8.21 9.68 4.64
CA PHE A 60 7.91 8.62 5.60
C PHE A 60 9.15 7.79 5.95
N ILE A 61 9.84 7.26 4.94
CA ILE A 61 11.06 6.47 5.14
C ILE A 61 12.12 7.26 5.90
N ARG A 62 12.41 8.49 5.46
CA ARG A 62 13.42 9.36 6.12
C ARG A 62 13.06 9.67 7.57
N PHE A 63 11.80 10.00 7.81
CA PHE A 63 11.30 10.31 9.14
C PHE A 63 11.53 9.13 10.08
N HIS A 64 11.15 7.92 9.68
CA HIS A 64 11.29 6.76 10.54
C HIS A 64 12.74 6.29 10.71
N ILE A 65 13.59 6.40 9.68
CA ILE A 65 15.03 6.19 9.83
C ILE A 65 15.61 7.16 10.88
N SER A 66 15.21 8.44 10.86
CA SER A 66 15.68 9.43 11.84
C SER A 66 15.25 9.13 13.28
N LYS A 67 14.20 8.32 13.46
CA LYS A 67 13.72 7.82 14.76
C LYS A 67 14.34 6.48 15.16
N GLY A 68 15.27 5.94 14.37
CA GLY A 68 15.93 4.66 14.63
C GLY A 68 15.11 3.44 14.22
N ALA A 69 14.15 3.58 13.29
CA ALA A 69 13.38 2.45 12.79
C ALA A 69 14.28 1.43 12.07
N LYS A 70 14.02 0.15 12.31
CA LYS A 70 14.56 -0.98 11.58
C LYS A 70 13.51 -1.49 10.59
N PHE A 71 13.83 -1.41 9.31
CA PHE A 71 12.97 -1.93 8.26
C PHE A 71 13.22 -3.43 8.11
N ILE A 72 12.15 -4.21 8.19
CA ILE A 72 12.17 -5.67 8.15
C ILE A 72 11.18 -6.18 7.10
N THR A 73 11.40 -7.40 6.64
CA THR A 73 10.58 -8.12 5.65
C THR A 73 9.90 -9.34 6.28
N SER A 74 9.01 -9.99 5.55
CA SER A 74 8.44 -11.28 6.00
C SER A 74 9.52 -12.36 6.25
N ALA A 75 10.65 -12.30 5.54
CA ALA A 75 11.77 -13.22 5.75
C ALA A 75 12.47 -13.02 7.11
N ASP A 76 12.39 -11.82 7.68
CA ASP A 76 12.85 -11.53 9.03
C ASP A 76 11.78 -11.91 10.08
N LEU A 77 10.51 -11.75 9.73
CA LEU A 77 9.36 -11.88 10.63
C LEU A 77 8.98 -13.33 10.97
N TYR A 78 8.82 -14.20 9.98
CA TYR A 78 8.20 -15.52 10.23
C TYR A 78 9.17 -16.62 10.69
N PRO A 79 10.43 -16.69 10.23
CA PRO A 79 11.30 -17.81 10.58
C PRO A 79 11.75 -17.87 12.05
N ARG A 80 11.90 -16.73 12.76
CA ARG A 80 12.27 -16.58 14.20
C ARG A 80 12.32 -15.09 14.60
N PHE A 81 11.22 -14.34 14.51
CA PHE A 81 11.27 -12.95 14.97
C PHE A 81 11.30 -12.87 16.50
N ASP A 82 12.51 -12.72 17.05
CA ASP A 82 12.73 -12.42 18.46
C ASP A 82 12.53 -10.92 18.69
N LYS A 83 11.26 -10.56 18.94
CA LYS A 83 10.85 -9.17 19.17
C LYS A 83 11.56 -8.65 20.42
N LYS A 84 12.47 -7.70 20.24
CA LYS A 84 13.03 -6.96 21.36
C LYS A 84 12.12 -5.77 21.72
N ASN A 85 11.82 -5.64 23.00
CA ASN A 85 10.87 -4.63 23.50
C ASN A 85 11.38 -3.17 23.32
N ASP A 86 12.66 -2.98 23.03
CA ASP A 86 13.33 -1.69 22.87
C ASP A 86 13.58 -1.31 21.40
N GLU A 87 13.23 -2.17 20.45
CA GLU A 87 13.46 -1.91 19.03
C GLU A 87 12.19 -1.42 18.33
N TYR A 88 12.37 -0.52 17.36
CA TYR A 88 11.30 0.05 16.55
C TYR A 88 11.33 -0.56 15.16
N TYR A 89 10.34 -1.36 14.79
CA TYR A 89 10.34 -2.08 13.52
C TYR A 89 9.28 -1.59 12.56
N ILE A 90 9.63 -1.47 11.28
CA ILE A 90 8.69 -1.17 10.20
C ILE A 90 8.71 -2.30 9.18
N HIS A 91 7.53 -2.82 8.86
CA HIS A 91 7.33 -3.79 7.79
C HIS A 91 6.62 -3.11 6.63
N LEU A 92 7.32 -2.96 5.50
CA LEU A 92 6.77 -2.34 4.30
C LEU A 92 6.14 -3.41 3.41
N ARG A 93 4.92 -3.15 2.95
CA ARG A 93 4.16 -4.03 2.07
C ARG A 93 3.57 -3.24 0.89
N HIS A 94 3.77 -3.79 -0.30
CA HIS A 94 3.20 -3.31 -1.56
C HIS A 94 2.29 -4.38 -2.15
N ASP A 95 0.99 -4.10 -2.19
CA ASP A 95 0.04 -4.96 -2.90
C ASP A 95 -0.12 -4.48 -4.33
N ILE A 96 0.27 -5.31 -5.29
CA ILE A 96 0.17 -4.99 -6.71
C ILE A 96 -1.21 -5.41 -7.20
N ASP A 97 -2.18 -4.51 -7.02
CA ASP A 97 -3.54 -4.65 -7.54
C ASP A 97 -3.62 -4.26 -9.01
N TYR A 98 -3.08 -3.11 -9.37
CA TYR A 98 -3.07 -2.54 -10.72
C TYR A 98 -1.75 -1.79 -10.95
N ALA A 99 -1.47 -1.44 -12.22
CA ALA A 99 -0.33 -0.61 -12.61
C ALA A 99 1.02 -1.07 -12.00
N PRO A 100 1.43 -2.33 -12.22
CA PRO A 100 2.73 -2.87 -11.74
C PRO A 100 3.93 -2.01 -12.15
N GLU A 101 3.81 -1.26 -13.25
CA GLU A 101 4.84 -0.31 -13.67
C GLU A 101 5.14 0.75 -12.63
N SER A 102 4.20 1.17 -11.76
CA SER A 102 4.45 2.18 -10.72
C SER A 102 5.30 1.68 -9.56
N LEU A 103 5.52 0.36 -9.44
CA LEU A 103 6.28 -0.23 -8.35
C LEU A 103 7.71 0.32 -8.26
N HIS A 104 8.37 0.61 -9.39
CA HIS A 104 9.75 1.10 -9.40
C HIS A 104 9.94 2.39 -8.56
N LEU A 105 8.90 3.24 -8.47
CA LEU A 105 8.93 4.47 -7.68
C LEU A 105 9.24 4.21 -6.20
N PHE A 106 8.69 3.12 -5.66
CA PHE A 106 8.93 2.70 -4.28
C PHE A 106 10.30 2.05 -4.15
N LEU A 107 10.61 1.11 -5.03
CA LEU A 107 11.84 0.33 -4.95
C LEU A 107 13.08 1.21 -5.11
N ASP A 108 13.04 2.27 -5.92
CA ASP A 108 14.14 3.21 -6.08
C ASP A 108 14.42 3.99 -4.78
N ILE A 109 13.37 4.42 -4.08
CA ILE A 109 13.47 5.04 -2.75
C ILE A 109 14.02 4.03 -1.75
N GLU A 110 13.48 2.82 -1.72
CA GLU A 110 13.91 1.79 -0.80
C GLU A 110 15.38 1.40 -0.99
N LYS A 111 15.83 1.24 -2.24
CA LYS A 111 17.24 1.01 -2.57
C LYS A 111 18.12 2.16 -2.12
N LYS A 112 17.69 3.41 -2.33
CA LYS A 112 18.41 4.61 -1.87
C LYS A 112 18.65 4.61 -0.36
N TYR A 113 17.72 4.08 0.43
CA TYR A 113 17.83 3.99 1.89
C TYR A 113 18.34 2.63 2.39
N ASN A 114 18.75 1.73 1.50
CA ASN A 114 19.18 0.36 1.81
C ASN A 114 18.15 -0.43 2.63
N ILE A 115 16.88 -0.31 2.27
CA ILE A 115 15.76 -1.06 2.85
C ILE A 115 15.12 -1.96 1.80
N ARG A 116 14.33 -2.94 2.24
CA ARG A 116 13.58 -3.86 1.39
C ARG A 116 12.16 -4.03 1.92
N SER A 117 11.23 -4.24 1.00
CA SER A 117 9.83 -4.46 1.28
C SER A 117 9.36 -5.83 0.80
N ASP A 118 8.14 -6.15 1.22
CA ASP A 118 7.38 -7.24 0.67
C ASP A 118 6.48 -6.74 -0.48
N ILE A 119 6.44 -7.52 -1.55
CA ILE A 119 5.67 -7.24 -2.76
C ILE A 119 4.75 -8.43 -3.01
N TYR A 120 3.45 -8.20 -3.01
CA TYR A 120 2.45 -9.25 -3.22
C TYR A 120 1.80 -9.11 -4.59
N LEU A 121 1.85 -10.17 -5.39
CA LEU A 121 1.41 -10.19 -6.78
C LEU A 121 0.08 -10.91 -6.95
N ILE A 122 -0.84 -10.31 -7.70
CA ILE A 122 -2.01 -10.97 -8.27
C ILE A 122 -1.60 -11.56 -9.62
N LEU A 123 -1.93 -12.82 -9.87
CA LEU A 123 -1.55 -13.52 -11.12
C LEU A 123 -2.73 -13.74 -12.07
N SER A 124 -3.84 -13.03 -11.84
CA SER A 124 -4.99 -13.00 -12.74
C SER A 124 -4.88 -11.86 -13.75
N ASN A 125 -5.07 -12.20 -15.01
CA ASN A 125 -5.11 -11.23 -16.12
C ASN A 125 -6.30 -10.26 -16.05
N ASP A 126 -7.28 -10.52 -15.17
CA ASP A 126 -8.39 -9.59 -14.93
C ASP A 126 -7.92 -8.27 -14.27
N TYR A 127 -6.73 -8.28 -13.67
CA TYR A 127 -6.12 -7.13 -13.00
C TYR A 127 -5.04 -6.48 -13.87
N TYR A 128 -4.04 -7.27 -14.27
CA TYR A 128 -2.98 -6.88 -15.20
C TYR A 128 -2.29 -8.11 -15.79
N ASP A 129 -1.64 -7.94 -16.94
CA ASP A 129 -0.72 -8.94 -17.48
C ASP A 129 0.62 -8.85 -16.73
N VAL A 130 0.99 -9.93 -16.04
CA VAL A 130 2.24 -10.01 -15.26
C VAL A 130 3.46 -10.24 -16.15
N ASP A 131 3.29 -10.84 -17.34
CA ASP A 131 4.39 -11.33 -18.17
C ASP A 131 5.43 -10.26 -18.56
N PRO A 132 5.04 -9.02 -18.89
CA PRO A 132 6.00 -7.95 -19.17
C PRO A 132 6.92 -7.60 -18.00
N TYR A 133 6.50 -7.89 -16.76
CA TYR A 133 7.17 -7.45 -15.52
C TYR A 133 7.98 -8.55 -14.83
N VAL A 134 7.76 -9.82 -15.19
CA VAL A 134 8.41 -10.99 -14.56
C VAL A 134 9.92 -10.82 -14.43
N LYS A 135 10.61 -10.39 -15.49
CA LYS A 135 12.07 -10.22 -15.47
C LYS A 135 12.52 -9.17 -14.45
N ALA A 136 11.79 -8.05 -14.35
CA ALA A 136 12.08 -7.00 -13.38
C ALA A 136 11.84 -7.52 -11.95
N PHE A 137 10.72 -8.19 -11.72
CA PHE A 137 10.40 -8.76 -10.41
C PHE A 137 11.43 -9.81 -9.96
N GLN A 138 11.87 -10.69 -10.86
CA GLN A 138 12.96 -11.63 -10.59
C GLN A 138 14.28 -10.93 -10.27
N SER A 139 14.58 -9.79 -10.89
CA SER A 139 15.75 -8.99 -10.55
C SER A 139 15.62 -8.43 -9.14
N TYR A 140 14.48 -7.83 -8.80
CA TYR A 140 14.24 -7.29 -7.46
C TYR A 140 14.28 -8.38 -6.38
N ALA A 141 13.76 -9.58 -6.66
CA ALA A 141 13.89 -10.71 -5.74
C ALA A 141 15.36 -11.05 -5.42
N LYS A 142 16.24 -11.01 -6.43
CA LYS A 142 17.69 -11.22 -6.24
C LYS A 142 18.37 -10.09 -5.46
N GLU A 143 17.78 -8.90 -5.46
CA GLU A 143 18.26 -7.75 -4.70
C GLU A 143 17.80 -7.78 -3.22
N GLY A 144 16.99 -8.78 -2.82
CA GLY A 144 16.55 -9.01 -1.44
C GLY A 144 15.12 -8.55 -1.15
N PHE A 145 14.36 -8.10 -2.14
CA PHE A 145 12.93 -7.86 -1.96
C PHE A 145 12.17 -9.17 -1.83
N VAL A 146 11.17 -9.22 -0.96
CA VAL A 146 10.34 -10.42 -0.76
C VAL A 146 9.18 -10.39 -1.73
N PHE A 147 8.99 -11.44 -2.50
CA PHE A 147 7.82 -11.61 -3.37
C PHE A 147 6.89 -12.69 -2.81
N GLY A 148 5.61 -12.34 -2.64
CA GLY A 148 4.56 -13.21 -2.13
C GLY A 148 3.33 -13.22 -3.03
N LEU A 149 2.41 -14.13 -2.72
CA LEU A 149 1.14 -14.28 -3.43
C LEU A 149 0.07 -13.34 -2.87
N HIS A 150 -0.57 -12.54 -3.72
CA HIS A 150 -1.76 -11.76 -3.38
C HIS A 150 -3.01 -12.55 -3.83
N THR A 151 -3.47 -13.47 -2.99
CA THR A 151 -4.43 -14.53 -3.38
C THR A 151 -5.86 -14.01 -3.54
N LEU A 152 -6.53 -14.47 -4.61
CA LEU A 152 -7.97 -14.28 -4.86
C LEU A 152 -8.79 -15.48 -4.40
N ALA A 153 -8.14 -16.58 -4.01
CA ALA A 153 -8.77 -17.84 -3.64
C ALA A 153 -9.99 -17.73 -2.70
N PRO A 154 -10.01 -16.86 -1.66
CA PRO A 154 -11.17 -16.74 -0.77
C PRO A 154 -12.46 -16.27 -1.46
N ALA A 155 -12.40 -15.75 -2.68
CA ALA A 155 -13.58 -15.36 -3.46
C ALA A 155 -14.36 -16.58 -3.98
N TYR A 156 -13.71 -17.74 -4.06
CA TYR A 156 -14.25 -18.95 -4.70
C TYR A 156 -14.67 -19.98 -3.65
N GLU A 157 -15.67 -20.80 -3.99
CA GLU A 157 -16.13 -21.88 -3.11
C GLU A 157 -15.06 -22.97 -2.93
N ASP A 158 -14.38 -23.32 -4.03
CA ASP A 158 -13.22 -24.22 -4.04
C ASP A 158 -11.90 -23.44 -3.98
N PHE A 159 -11.73 -22.69 -2.90
CA PHE A 159 -10.52 -21.90 -2.70
C PHE A 159 -9.24 -22.75 -2.62
N TYR A 160 -9.32 -24.06 -2.38
CA TYR A 160 -8.13 -24.92 -2.32
C TYR A 160 -7.57 -25.20 -3.71
N SER A 161 -8.44 -25.52 -4.68
CA SER A 161 -8.00 -25.66 -6.07
C SER A 161 -7.44 -24.33 -6.57
N VAL A 162 -8.18 -23.23 -6.35
CA VAL A 162 -7.75 -21.90 -6.81
C VAL A 162 -6.40 -21.49 -6.21
N LEU A 163 -6.19 -21.70 -4.90
CA LEU A 163 -4.91 -21.39 -4.27
C LEU A 163 -3.75 -22.24 -4.84
N ARG A 164 -4.00 -23.51 -5.18
CA ARG A 164 -2.98 -24.36 -5.82
C ARG A 164 -2.65 -23.87 -7.22
N ASP A 165 -3.67 -23.55 -8.01
CA ASP A 165 -3.49 -23.02 -9.36
C ASP A 165 -2.71 -21.70 -9.33
N GLU A 166 -3.04 -20.79 -8.39
CA GLU A 166 -2.30 -19.55 -8.18
C GLU A 166 -0.83 -19.79 -7.79
N LEU A 167 -0.55 -20.78 -6.93
CA LEU A 167 0.82 -21.14 -6.54
C LEU A 167 1.61 -21.75 -7.70
N ASP A 168 0.99 -22.61 -8.51
CA ASP A 168 1.60 -23.22 -9.68
C ASP A 168 1.93 -22.15 -10.74
N ILE A 169 1.01 -21.23 -10.99
CA ILE A 169 1.25 -20.08 -11.88
C ILE A 169 2.36 -19.20 -11.30
N PHE A 170 2.35 -18.92 -9.99
CA PHE A 170 3.41 -18.14 -9.35
C PHE A 170 4.77 -18.76 -9.58
N GLN A 171 4.91 -20.05 -9.28
CA GLN A 171 6.16 -20.77 -9.46
C GLN A 171 6.59 -20.81 -10.93
N LEU A 172 5.66 -21.03 -11.85
CA LEU A 172 5.94 -21.05 -13.29
C LEU A 172 6.45 -19.69 -13.80
N LYS A 173 5.79 -18.59 -13.41
CA LYS A 173 6.14 -17.23 -13.85
C LYS A 173 7.40 -16.72 -13.15
N MET A 174 7.45 -16.83 -11.83
CA MET A 174 8.51 -16.24 -11.01
C MET A 174 9.78 -17.10 -10.95
N GLY A 175 9.68 -18.41 -11.20
CA GLY A 175 10.81 -19.35 -11.12
C GLY A 175 11.18 -19.74 -9.68
N PHE A 176 10.36 -19.35 -8.70
CA PHE A 176 10.48 -19.72 -7.30
C PHE A 176 9.09 -19.79 -6.66
N SER A 177 8.94 -20.58 -5.60
CA SER A 177 7.67 -20.72 -4.88
C SER A 177 7.40 -19.53 -3.96
N ALA A 178 6.15 -19.07 -3.88
CA ALA A 178 5.74 -18.03 -2.95
C ALA A 178 5.77 -18.59 -1.50
N LYS A 179 6.64 -18.02 -0.67
CA LYS A 179 6.75 -18.38 0.75
C LYS A 179 5.77 -17.63 1.66
N TYR A 180 5.25 -16.51 1.17
CA TYR A 180 4.34 -15.65 1.90
C TYR A 180 3.14 -15.35 1.03
N PHE A 181 2.00 -15.11 1.66
CA PHE A 181 0.84 -14.62 0.95
C PHE A 181 0.09 -13.57 1.74
N THR A 182 -0.76 -12.85 1.04
CA THR A 182 -1.82 -12.06 1.62
C THR A 182 -3.10 -12.22 0.82
N ILE A 183 -4.24 -12.02 1.47
CA ILE A 183 -5.55 -12.09 0.85
C ILE A 183 -5.86 -10.75 0.21
N HIS A 184 -6.18 -10.78 -1.09
CA HIS A 184 -6.72 -9.61 -1.76
C HIS A 184 -8.00 -9.16 -1.08
N GLY A 185 -8.03 -7.87 -0.74
CA GLY A 185 -9.25 -7.23 -0.30
C GLY A 185 -10.32 -7.37 -1.39
N PRO A 186 -11.60 -7.33 -1.04
CA PRO A 186 -12.63 -7.38 -2.06
C PRO A 186 -12.60 -6.08 -2.88
N SER A 187 -12.00 -6.13 -4.06
CA SER A 187 -12.15 -5.11 -5.09
C SER A 187 -13.60 -5.07 -5.55
N ALA A 188 -13.98 -4.04 -6.30
CA ALA A 188 -15.29 -4.00 -6.95
C ALA A 188 -15.47 -5.08 -8.04
N TYR A 189 -14.44 -5.89 -8.33
CA TYR A 189 -14.48 -6.87 -9.39
C TYR A 189 -13.59 -8.11 -9.12
N PRO A 190 -14.16 -9.32 -9.04
CA PRO A 190 -15.60 -9.61 -9.08
C PRO A 190 -16.32 -9.05 -7.84
N GLU A 191 -17.61 -8.72 -7.98
CA GLU A 191 -18.44 -8.15 -6.91
C GLU A 191 -18.31 -8.96 -5.60
N ARG A 192 -18.31 -8.25 -4.46
CA ARG A 192 -18.30 -8.87 -3.13
C ARG A 192 -19.40 -9.92 -3.03
N PRO A 193 -19.07 -11.21 -2.88
CA PRO A 193 -20.10 -12.15 -2.46
C PRO A 193 -20.58 -11.69 -1.07
N GLU A 194 -21.89 -11.76 -0.84
CA GLU A 194 -22.51 -11.24 0.40
C GLU A 194 -21.89 -11.88 1.66
N ASP A 195 -21.41 -13.11 1.54
CA ASP A 195 -20.75 -13.90 2.57
C ASP A 195 -19.22 -13.76 2.59
N TRP A 196 -18.63 -12.74 1.94
CA TRP A 196 -17.16 -12.55 1.90
C TRP A 196 -16.46 -12.64 3.26
N PRO A 197 -16.93 -11.99 4.34
CA PRO A 197 -16.29 -12.13 5.66
C PRO A 197 -16.25 -13.59 6.14
N VAL A 198 -17.30 -14.35 5.86
CA VAL A 198 -17.41 -15.77 6.20
C VAL A 198 -16.46 -16.61 5.35
N ARG A 199 -16.40 -16.36 4.02
CA ARG A 199 -15.47 -17.05 3.11
C ARG A 199 -14.01 -16.78 3.47
N ARG A 200 -13.66 -15.51 3.72
CA ARG A 200 -12.32 -15.10 4.15
C ARG A 200 -11.94 -15.79 5.45
N GLN A 201 -12.82 -15.80 6.46
CA GLN A 201 -12.52 -16.47 7.72
C GLN A 201 -12.36 -17.98 7.53
N LYS A 202 -13.28 -18.62 6.79
CA LYS A 202 -13.20 -20.05 6.46
C LYS A 202 -11.91 -20.42 5.74
N PHE A 203 -11.45 -19.56 4.82
CA PHE A 203 -10.16 -19.73 4.14
C PHE A 203 -9.00 -19.64 5.15
N LEU A 204 -8.95 -18.59 5.98
CA LEU A 204 -7.90 -18.39 6.97
C LEU A 204 -7.83 -19.55 7.97
N ASP A 205 -8.97 -20.02 8.49
CA ASP A 205 -9.03 -21.13 9.44
C ASP A 205 -8.48 -22.43 8.83
N LYS A 206 -8.75 -22.65 7.54
CA LYS A 206 -8.38 -23.88 6.84
C LYS A 206 -6.95 -23.86 6.31
N VAL A 207 -6.48 -22.70 5.83
CA VAL A 207 -5.12 -22.53 5.29
C VAL A 207 -4.10 -22.37 6.41
N SER A 208 -4.42 -21.68 7.51
CA SER A 208 -3.51 -21.54 8.67
C SER A 208 -3.03 -22.88 9.22
N GLN A 209 -3.93 -23.86 9.32
CA GLN A 209 -3.63 -25.21 9.81
C GLN A 209 -2.72 -26.01 8.87
N ARG A 210 -2.49 -25.51 7.65
CA ARG A 210 -1.87 -26.26 6.55
C ARG A 210 -0.82 -25.44 5.80
N LEU A 211 -0.36 -24.32 6.34
CA LEU A 211 0.61 -23.43 5.68
C LEU A 211 1.82 -24.18 5.11
N PRO A 212 2.50 -25.07 5.87
CA PRO A 212 3.66 -25.78 5.35
C PRO A 212 3.34 -26.70 4.16
N SER A 213 2.11 -27.23 4.08
CA SER A 213 1.70 -28.09 2.95
C SER A 213 1.48 -27.32 1.65
N PHE A 214 1.31 -26.01 1.73
CA PHE A 214 1.28 -25.10 0.57
C PHE A 214 2.64 -24.44 0.32
N GLY A 215 3.67 -24.77 1.11
CA GLY A 215 4.98 -24.13 1.02
C GLY A 215 5.04 -22.73 1.66
N PHE A 216 4.00 -22.31 2.39
CA PHE A 216 3.99 -21.03 3.08
C PHE A 216 4.73 -21.10 4.41
N GLU A 217 5.55 -20.08 4.65
CA GLU A 217 6.23 -19.79 5.92
C GLU A 217 5.42 -18.77 6.76
N GLY A 218 4.58 -17.95 6.13
CA GLY A 218 3.74 -16.98 6.85
C GLY A 218 2.73 -16.23 5.99
N SER A 219 1.90 -15.42 6.66
CA SER A 219 1.00 -14.47 6.01
C SER A 219 0.71 -13.29 6.92
N SER A 220 0.69 -12.10 6.34
CA SER A 220 0.29 -10.85 7.02
C SER A 220 -1.15 -10.87 7.55
N ASN A 221 -1.96 -11.87 7.15
CA ASN A 221 -3.34 -12.04 7.63
C ASN A 221 -3.42 -12.84 8.94
N TYR A 222 -2.37 -13.57 9.32
CA TYR A 222 -2.30 -14.24 10.61
C TYR A 222 -1.58 -13.32 11.59
N SER A 223 -2.39 -12.71 12.46
CA SER A 223 -2.02 -11.71 13.47
C SER A 223 -0.64 -11.93 14.09
N LEU A 224 0.33 -11.17 13.61
CA LEU A 224 1.36 -10.60 14.48
C LEU A 224 0.77 -9.32 15.08
N ASP A 225 1.22 -8.91 16.27
CA ASP A 225 0.80 -7.65 16.93
C ASP A 225 1.29 -6.42 16.13
N PHE A 226 0.67 -6.21 14.97
CA PHE A 226 0.92 -5.11 14.07
C PHE A 226 -0.01 -3.93 14.37
N SER A 227 0.57 -2.75 14.43
CA SER A 227 -0.16 -1.53 14.09
C SER A 227 -0.09 -1.35 12.58
N TRP A 228 -1.26 -1.18 11.96
CA TRP A 228 -1.37 -1.00 10.52
C TRP A 228 -1.58 0.46 10.17
N VAL A 229 -0.83 0.91 9.16
CA VAL A 229 -1.06 2.14 8.43
C VAL A 229 -1.18 1.76 6.95
N GLU A 230 -2.20 2.26 6.27
CA GLU A 230 -2.43 1.95 4.86
C GLU A 230 -2.83 3.19 4.07
N ASP A 231 -2.59 3.16 2.77
CA ASP A 231 -3.27 4.07 1.84
C ASP A 231 -4.74 3.65 1.68
N ALA A 232 -5.54 3.98 2.70
CA ALA A 232 -6.93 3.55 2.86
C ALA A 232 -7.78 3.91 1.64
N GLY A 233 -8.41 2.91 1.02
CA GLY A 233 -9.23 3.07 -0.18
C GLY A 233 -10.30 1.99 -0.31
N GLN A 234 -11.42 2.30 -0.98
CA GLN A 234 -12.52 1.34 -1.20
C GLN A 234 -12.28 0.41 -2.40
N GLY A 235 -11.05 -0.07 -2.62
CA GLY A 235 -10.70 -0.91 -3.77
C GLY A 235 -10.86 -0.18 -5.12
N GLY A 236 -9.76 0.11 -5.80
CA GLY A 236 -9.80 0.77 -7.12
C GLY A 236 -8.79 1.92 -7.21
N PHE A 237 -9.22 3.08 -7.73
CA PHE A 237 -8.34 4.24 -8.01
C PHE A 237 -8.33 5.29 -6.89
N PHE A 238 -9.11 5.08 -5.82
CA PHE A 238 -9.29 6.06 -4.76
C PHE A 238 -8.69 5.56 -3.45
N SER A 239 -7.73 6.30 -2.93
CA SER A 239 -7.21 6.15 -1.57
C SER A 239 -6.96 7.51 -0.93
N TYR A 240 -6.80 7.51 0.38
CA TYR A 240 -6.39 8.67 1.16
C TYR A 240 -5.34 8.27 2.21
N LEU A 241 -4.50 9.24 2.58
CA LEU A 241 -3.57 9.11 3.71
C LEU A 241 -4.07 10.00 4.85
N THR A 242 -4.01 9.49 6.07
CA THR A 242 -4.29 10.25 7.29
C THR A 242 -2.99 10.68 7.97
N GLU A 243 -3.09 11.49 9.01
CA GLU A 243 -1.95 11.84 9.86
C GLU A 243 -1.22 10.61 10.43
N ASP A 244 -1.88 9.46 10.59
CA ASP A 244 -1.25 8.20 11.01
C ASP A 244 -0.12 7.76 10.10
N TRP A 245 -0.16 8.19 8.84
CA TRP A 245 0.92 7.96 7.90
C TRP A 245 2.25 8.50 8.41
N ILE A 246 2.26 9.56 9.21
CA ILE A 246 3.47 10.25 9.66
C ILE A 246 3.57 10.38 11.18
N THR A 247 2.74 9.65 11.95
CA THR A 247 2.68 9.83 13.42
C THR A 247 3.90 9.25 14.14
N GLU A 248 4.30 9.94 15.21
CA GLU A 248 5.45 9.59 16.05
C GLU A 248 5.13 8.52 17.11
N SER A 249 3.86 8.28 17.40
CA SER A 249 3.40 7.51 18.58
C SER A 249 3.25 6.02 18.30
N LEU A 250 4.26 5.45 17.64
CA LEU A 250 4.30 4.03 17.35
C LEU A 250 5.03 3.31 18.50
N PRO A 251 4.35 2.44 19.27
CA PRO A 251 4.96 1.81 20.45
C PRO A 251 6.23 1.03 20.09
N MET A 252 7.26 1.19 20.94
CA MET A 252 8.49 0.41 20.88
C MET A 252 8.19 -1.06 21.15
N GLY A 253 9.00 -1.94 20.57
CA GLY A 253 8.76 -3.37 20.67
C GLY A 253 7.48 -3.79 19.99
N HIS A 254 7.04 -3.09 18.94
CA HIS A 254 5.98 -3.50 18.01
C HIS A 254 6.47 -3.37 16.57
N VAL A 255 5.89 -4.18 15.69
CA VAL A 255 6.12 -4.07 14.25
C VAL A 255 5.00 -3.22 13.66
N HIS A 256 5.39 -2.18 12.94
CA HIS A 256 4.48 -1.24 12.30
C HIS A 256 4.39 -1.61 10.84
N ALA A 257 3.26 -2.18 10.45
CA ALA A 257 3.04 -2.64 9.09
C ALA A 257 2.44 -1.51 8.25
N VAL A 258 3.09 -1.21 7.13
CA VAL A 258 2.71 -0.14 6.21
C VAL A 258 2.30 -0.77 4.90
N LEU A 259 1.02 -0.64 4.56
CA LEU A 259 0.48 -1.12 3.29
C LEU A 259 0.38 0.04 2.29
N THR A 260 0.82 -0.21 1.07
CA THR A 260 0.59 0.68 -0.07
C THR A 260 0.14 -0.10 -1.28
N HIS A 261 -0.59 0.58 -2.17
CA HIS A 261 -0.95 0.08 -3.49
C HIS A 261 -0.32 0.99 -4.54
N PRO A 262 0.72 0.55 -5.28
CA PRO A 262 1.47 1.44 -6.17
C PRO A 262 0.65 2.18 -7.23
N CYS A 263 -0.51 1.64 -7.61
CA CYS A 263 -1.46 2.30 -8.52
C CYS A 263 -1.98 3.66 -8.02
N HIS A 264 -1.89 3.93 -6.71
CA HIS A 264 -2.30 5.19 -6.12
C HIS A 264 -1.21 6.26 -6.13
N TRP A 265 0.01 5.98 -6.59
CA TRP A 265 1.17 6.85 -6.38
C TRP A 265 1.82 7.32 -7.69
N VAL A 266 2.32 8.56 -7.69
CA VAL A 266 2.92 9.22 -8.87
C VAL A 266 4.14 10.08 -8.51
N ASP A 267 5.05 10.28 -9.46
CA ASP A 267 6.27 11.09 -9.34
C ASP A 267 6.14 12.55 -9.84
N TRP A 268 4.93 13.08 -9.90
CA TRP A 268 4.67 14.37 -10.57
C TRP A 268 4.30 15.42 -9.51
N PRO A 269 4.74 16.68 -9.62
CA PRO A 269 4.54 17.68 -8.57
C PRO A 269 3.06 18.03 -8.39
N ILE A 270 2.42 17.41 -7.40
CA ILE A 270 1.10 17.80 -6.93
C ILE A 270 1.29 18.97 -5.98
N LYS A 271 0.71 20.14 -6.31
CA LYS A 271 0.70 21.29 -5.39
C LYS A 271 -0.20 20.96 -4.19
N TRP A 272 0.40 20.60 -3.06
CA TRP A 272 -0.31 20.41 -1.80
C TRP A 272 -0.77 21.75 -1.22
N LYS A 273 -2.03 21.80 -0.78
CA LYS A 273 -2.49 22.72 0.27
C LYS A 273 -3.05 21.84 1.39
N ILE A 274 -2.28 21.70 2.46
CA ILE A 274 -2.76 21.13 3.72
C ILE A 274 -3.80 22.11 4.26
N HIS A 275 -5.02 21.63 4.50
CA HIS A 275 -6.07 22.45 5.09
C HIS A 275 -6.09 22.17 6.57
N HIS A 276 -5.23 22.88 7.31
CA HIS A 276 -5.25 22.87 8.77
C HIS A 276 -6.61 23.37 9.26
N SER A 277 -7.46 22.46 9.73
CA SER A 277 -8.51 22.83 10.67
C SER A 277 -8.08 22.33 12.04
N THR A 278 -7.65 23.29 12.86
CA THR A 278 -7.48 23.27 14.33
C THR A 278 -6.34 22.42 14.91
N TYR A 279 -5.17 23.03 15.16
CA TYR A 279 -4.57 23.29 16.49
C TYR A 279 -3.12 23.79 16.34
N ASN A 280 -2.62 24.48 17.36
CA ASN A 280 -1.51 25.44 17.40
C ASN A 280 -0.07 24.88 17.14
N GLU A 281 0.10 23.85 16.31
CA GLU A 281 1.42 23.29 15.91
C GLU A 281 1.80 23.56 14.44
N ALA A 282 0.96 24.28 13.69
CA ALA A 282 1.23 24.69 12.31
C ALA A 282 2.54 25.48 12.15
N ASP A 283 3.00 26.18 13.19
CA ASP A 283 4.26 26.93 13.17
C ASP A 283 5.51 26.04 13.26
N LYS A 284 5.41 24.85 13.90
CA LYS A 284 6.51 23.87 13.94
C LYS A 284 6.66 23.14 12.59
N LEU A 285 5.56 22.80 11.94
CA LEU A 285 5.59 22.17 10.61
C LEU A 285 5.93 23.19 9.50
N LYS A 286 5.50 24.45 9.63
CA LYS A 286 5.92 25.52 8.72
C LYS A 286 7.42 25.79 8.82
N SER A 287 7.98 25.82 10.03
CA SER A 287 9.43 25.84 10.27
C SER A 287 10.15 24.63 9.66
N PHE A 288 9.57 23.43 9.73
CA PHE A 288 10.10 22.23 9.10
C PHE A 288 10.05 22.28 7.55
N ILE A 289 8.96 22.76 6.97
CA ILE A 289 8.79 22.92 5.51
C ILE A 289 9.67 24.08 4.97
N GLU A 290 9.87 25.13 5.76
CA GLU A 290 10.74 26.26 5.43
C GLU A 290 12.23 25.87 5.55
N SER A 291 12.62 25.07 6.54
CA SER A 291 13.99 24.52 6.63
C SER A 291 14.28 23.44 5.57
N ALA A 292 13.26 22.70 5.11
CA ALA A 292 13.39 21.79 3.97
C ALA A 292 13.48 22.51 2.61
N ARG A 293 13.13 23.80 2.54
CA ARG A 293 13.34 24.65 1.35
C ARG A 293 14.76 25.18 1.22
N ASP A 294 15.54 25.22 2.30
CA ASP A 294 16.93 25.67 2.29
C ASP A 294 17.94 24.57 1.91
N MET A 295 17.49 23.32 1.71
CA MET A 295 18.32 22.23 1.20
C MET A 295 17.96 21.88 -0.26
N ASN A 296 18.30 22.80 -1.18
CA ASN A 296 18.88 22.53 -2.51
C ASN A 296 18.76 23.77 -3.39
N THR A 297 19.89 24.43 -3.56
CA THR A 297 20.20 25.33 -4.68
C THR A 297 19.98 24.61 -6.01
N LEU A 298 18.79 24.79 -6.60
CA LEU A 298 18.57 24.58 -8.03
C LEU A 298 18.73 25.95 -8.73
N PRO A 299 19.52 26.04 -9.82
CA PRO A 299 19.75 27.31 -10.50
C PRO A 299 18.43 27.86 -11.05
N SER A 300 18.32 29.18 -11.09
CA SER A 300 17.13 29.84 -11.59
C SER A 300 16.99 29.57 -13.09
N MET A 301 15.76 29.39 -13.57
CA MET A 301 15.42 29.32 -15.01
C MET A 301 15.81 30.57 -15.81
N LYS A 302 16.44 31.59 -15.20
CA LYS A 302 17.04 32.73 -15.91
C LYS A 302 18.49 32.49 -16.36
N ASP A 303 19.10 31.38 -15.96
CA ASP A 303 20.47 31.01 -16.33
C ASP A 303 20.53 29.94 -17.45
N ILE A 304 19.38 29.58 -18.05
CA ILE A 304 19.27 28.65 -19.19
C ILE A 304 18.91 29.40 -20.50
N GLU A 305 18.77 30.72 -20.47
CA GLU A 305 18.61 31.57 -21.67
C GLU A 305 19.72 32.61 -21.81
N LYS A 306 20.97 32.15 -21.69
CA LYS A 306 22.19 32.73 -22.28
C LYS A 306 23.13 31.61 -22.69
#